data_AF-A0A147EVS1-F1
#
_entry.id   AF-A0A147EVS1-F1
#
_cell.length_a   1.000
_cell.length_b   1.000
_cell.length_c   1.000
_cell.angle_alpha   90.00
_cell.angle_beta   90.00
_cell.angle_gamma   90.00
#
_symmetry.space_group_name_H-M   'P 1'
#
loop_
_entity.id
_entity.type
_entity.pdbx_description
1 polymer ?
#
loop_
_entity_poly.entity_id
_entity_poly.type
_entity_poly.pdbx_seq_one_letter_code
_entity_poly.pdbx_strand_id
1 'polypeptide(L)' 'MRFAGNDVLVDHDIDVRTAPVCARADDDTITCDGDTFDEAPIRFSSPGASPDELSVSVGDEELYAGSLEAVLFKAMGDE' A
#
# COMPACT_ATOMS: atom_id res chain seq x y z
N MET A 1 7.78 -0.72 -1.20
CA MET A 1 6.33 -0.96 -1.02
C MET A 1 5.76 -0.35 0.25
N ARG A 2 6.15 -0.76 1.47
CA ARG A 2 5.51 -0.28 2.71
C ARG A 2 5.43 1.25 2.87
N PHE A 3 6.50 1.98 2.54
CA PHE A 3 6.49 3.45 2.61
C PHE A 3 5.48 4.05 1.62
N ALA A 4 5.56 3.70 0.34
CA ALA A 4 4.58 4.13 -0.67
C ALA A 4 3.14 3.77 -0.29
N GLY A 5 2.88 2.56 0.20
CA GLY A 5 1.54 2.17 0.65
C GLY A 5 1.04 3.06 1.80
N ASN A 6 1.89 3.36 2.78
CA ASN A 6 1.55 4.29 3.85
C ASN A 6 1.34 5.73 3.34
N ASP A 7 2.13 6.19 2.36
CA ASP A 7 1.97 7.52 1.77
C ASP A 7 0.62 7.66 1.06
N VAL A 8 0.16 6.61 0.38
CA VAL A 8 -1.20 6.56 -0.20
C VAL A 8 -2.27 6.67 0.89
N LEU A 9 -2.12 5.95 2.01
CA LEU A 9 -3.09 6.07 3.11
C LEU A 9 -3.15 7.49 3.69
N VAL A 10 -1.99 8.16 3.81
CA VAL A 10 -1.93 9.54 4.30
C VAL A 10 -2.55 10.52 3.29
N ASP A 11 -2.28 10.37 2.00
CA ASP A 11 -2.86 11.21 0.93
C ASP A 11 -4.39 11.09 0.84
N HIS A 12 -4.96 9.98 1.33
CA HIS A 12 -6.38 9.71 1.40
C HIS A 12 -7.01 9.87 2.79
N ASP A 13 -6.28 10.46 3.77
CA ASP A 13 -6.75 10.68 5.14
C ASP A 13 -7.30 9.41 5.84
N ILE A 14 -6.65 8.25 5.62
CA ILE A 14 -7.06 6.97 6.22
C ILE A 14 -6.53 6.84 7.66
N ASP A 15 -7.46 6.73 8.62
CA ASP A 15 -7.16 6.48 10.03
C ASP A 15 -6.79 5.01 10.30
N VAL A 16 -5.50 4.75 10.47
CA VAL A 16 -4.95 3.41 10.68
C VAL A 16 -5.00 2.99 12.16
N ARG A 17 -5.68 1.88 12.47
CA ARG A 17 -5.69 1.27 13.81
C ARG A 17 -4.51 0.31 13.98
N THR A 18 -4.33 -0.58 13.00
CA THR A 18 -3.21 -1.54 12.96
C THR A 18 -2.37 -1.28 11.72
N ALA A 19 -1.12 -0.87 11.94
CA ALA A 19 -0.19 -0.58 10.85
C ALA A 19 0.03 -1.82 9.97
N PRO A 20 0.03 -1.68 8.62
CA PRO A 20 0.22 -2.81 7.73
C PRO A 20 1.54 -3.55 7.99
N VAL A 21 1.45 -4.87 8.12
CA VAL A 21 2.59 -5.78 8.30
C VAL A 21 2.72 -6.64 7.06
N CYS A 22 3.92 -6.69 6.51
CA CYS A 22 4.19 -7.34 5.24
C CYS A 22 4.67 -8.78 5.42
N ALA A 23 4.12 -9.68 4.62
CA ALA A 23 4.61 -11.02 4.40
C ALA A 23 5.01 -11.18 2.93
N ARG A 24 5.96 -12.08 2.67
CA ARG A 24 6.36 -12.48 1.32
C ARG A 24 5.92 -13.92 1.09
N ALA A 25 5.23 -14.17 -0.02
CA ALA A 25 4.83 -15.48 -0.48
C ALA A 25 5.98 -16.19 -1.23
N ASP A 26 5.80 -17.48 -1.54
CA ASP A 26 6.82 -18.29 -2.25
C ASP A 26 7.09 -17.79 -3.68
N ASP A 27 6.11 -17.13 -4.31
CA ASP A 27 6.22 -16.51 -5.64
C ASP A 27 6.78 -15.08 -5.60
N ASP A 28 7.43 -14.70 -4.48
CA ASP A 28 7.97 -13.36 -4.20
C ASP A 28 6.94 -12.23 -4.08
N THR A 29 5.65 -12.52 -4.24
CA THR A 29 4.58 -11.55 -3.97
C THR A 29 4.65 -11.07 -2.53
N ILE A 30 4.65 -9.75 -2.35
CA ILE A 30 4.60 -9.11 -1.04
C ILE A 30 3.18 -8.63 -0.81
N THR A 31 2.57 -9.06 0.30
CA THR A 31 1.28 -8.56 0.77
C THR A 31 1.47 -7.94 2.14
N CYS A 32 0.92 -6.76 2.35
CA CYS A 32 0.86 -6.15 3.69
C CYS A 32 -0.59 -5.99 4.11
N ASP A 33 -0.92 -6.46 5.29
CA ASP A 33 -2.28 -6.40 5.83
C ASP A 33 -2.30 -5.61 7.14
N GLY A 34 -3.35 -4.82 7.33
CA GLY A 34 -3.63 -4.02 8.52
C GLY A 34 -5.13 -3.71 8.61
N ASP A 35 -5.50 -2.74 9.44
CA ASP A 35 -6.90 -2.34 9.59
C ASP A 35 -7.06 -0.88 10.04
N THR A 36 -8.19 -0.28 9.66
CA THR A 36 -8.60 1.07 10.09
C THR A 36 -9.29 1.06 11.44
N PHE A 37 -9.53 2.25 12.01
CA PHE A 37 -10.35 2.37 13.24
C PHE A 37 -11.79 1.91 13.06
N ASP A 38 -12.33 2.01 11.84
CA ASP A 38 -13.64 1.46 11.47
C ASP A 38 -13.60 -0.04 11.12
N GLU A 39 -12.48 -0.70 11.43
CA GLU A 39 -12.27 -2.14 11.23
C GLU A 39 -12.26 -2.58 9.76
N ALA A 40 -12.14 -1.63 8.82
CA ALA A 40 -11.95 -1.94 7.41
C ALA A 40 -10.54 -2.49 7.17
N PRO A 41 -10.40 -3.60 6.42
CA PRO A 41 -9.09 -4.20 6.16
C PRO A 41 -8.29 -3.28 5.24
N ILE A 42 -7.02 -3.05 5.58
CA ILE A 42 -6.05 -2.37 4.73
C ILE A 42 -5.22 -3.45 4.05
N ARG A 43 -5.08 -3.38 2.72
CA ARG A 43 -4.24 -4.31 1.96
C ARG A 43 -3.35 -3.59 0.98
N PHE A 44 -2.06 -3.90 1.04
CA PHE A 44 -1.09 -3.56 0.01
C PHE A 44 -0.63 -4.83 -0.68
N SER A 45 -0.44 -4.79 -2.00
CA SER A 45 0.16 -5.90 -2.74
C SER A 45 1.15 -5.43 -3.79
N SER A 46 2.25 -6.17 -3.90
CA SER A 46 3.25 -6.03 -4.96
C SER A 46 3.58 -7.43 -5.50
N PRO A 47 3.16 -7.76 -6.73
CA PRO A 47 3.38 -9.08 -7.30
C PRO A 47 4.86 -9.38 -7.49
N GLY A 48 5.30 -10.62 -7.26
CA GLY A 48 6.70 -11.00 -7.50
C GLY A 48 7.13 -10.87 -8.96
N ALA A 49 6.19 -11.04 -9.91
CA ALA A 49 6.42 -10.83 -11.33
C ALA A 49 6.59 -9.35 -11.74
N SER A 50 6.11 -8.42 -10.90
CA SER A 50 6.13 -6.97 -11.11
C SER A 50 6.43 -6.27 -9.78
N PRO A 51 7.66 -6.38 -9.23
CA PRO A 51 7.99 -5.85 -7.91
C PRO A 51 7.93 -4.32 -7.81
N ASP A 52 7.89 -3.65 -8.95
CA ASP A 52 7.75 -2.20 -9.08
C ASP A 52 6.29 -1.73 -9.15
N GLU A 53 5.32 -2.67 -9.15
CA GLU A 53 3.89 -2.37 -9.06
C GLU A 53 3.38 -2.44 -7.61
N LEU A 54 2.45 -1.55 -7.30
CA LEU A 54 1.77 -1.41 -6.02
C LEU A 54 0.26 -1.29 -6.25
N SER A 55 -0.51 -2.10 -5.53
CA SER A 55 -1.93 -1.89 -5.29
C SER A 55 -2.17 -1.63 -3.81
N VAL A 56 -3.06 -0.68 -3.50
CA VAL A 56 -3.48 -0.28 -2.16
C VAL A 56 -5.00 -0.24 -2.11
N SER A 57 -5.59 -0.95 -1.16
CA SER A 57 -7.03 -0.97 -0.92
C SER A 57 -7.39 -0.89 0.55
N VAL A 58 -8.59 -0.37 0.82
CA VAL A 58 -9.23 -0.32 2.14
C VAL A 58 -10.65 -0.86 2.00
N GLY A 59 -10.96 -1.97 2.66
CA GLY A 59 -12.21 -2.70 2.41
C GLY A 59 -12.29 -3.16 0.96
N ASP A 60 -13.37 -2.76 0.28
CA ASP A 60 -13.59 -3.03 -1.14
C ASP A 60 -13.13 -1.87 -2.06
N GLU A 61 -12.62 -0.77 -1.49
CA GLU A 61 -12.18 0.41 -2.24
C GLU A 61 -10.70 0.30 -2.62
N GLU A 62 -10.40 0.42 -3.91
CA GLU A 62 -9.03 0.58 -4.42
C GLU A 62 -8.66 2.06 -4.37
N LEU A 63 -7.68 2.40 -3.52
CA LEU A 63 -7.16 3.76 -3.39
C LEU A 63 -6.08 4.04 -4.43
N TYR A 64 -5.30 3.02 -4.79
CA TYR A 64 -4.22 3.14 -5.74
C TYR A 64 -3.91 1.81 -6.44
N ALA A 65 -3.62 1.87 -7.73
CA ALA A 65 -2.99 0.79 -8.49
C ALA A 65 -2.05 1.40 -9.53
N GLY A 66 -0.76 1.04 -9.47
CA GLY A 66 0.23 1.57 -10.39
C GLY A 66 1.67 1.40 -9.92
N SER A 67 2.56 2.24 -10.43
CA SER A 67 4.00 2.19 -10.14
C SER A 67 4.31 2.62 -8.71
N LEU A 68 5.05 1.77 -7.99
CA LEU A 68 5.61 2.07 -6.70
C LEU A 68 6.47 3.35 -6.72
N GLU A 69 7.28 3.51 -7.77
CA GLU A 69 8.18 4.66 -7.91
C GLU A 69 7.39 5.97 -8.04
N ALA A 70 6.28 5.98 -8.77
CA ALA A 70 5.45 7.18 -8.94
C ALA A 70 4.96 7.75 -7.59
N VAL A 71 4.60 6.87 -6.65
CA VAL A 71 4.19 7.26 -5.30
C VAL A 71 5.39 7.80 -4.51
N LEU A 72 6.52 7.09 -4.54
CA LEU A 72 7.73 7.50 -3.83
C LEU A 72 8.30 8.84 -4.33
N PHE A 73 8.28 9.07 -5.65
CA PHE A 73 8.73 10.34 -6.23
C PHE A 73 7.76 11.49 -5.93
N LYS A 74 6.43 11.26 -5.94
CA LYS A 74 5.44 12.25 -5.46
C LYS A 74 5.75 12.66 -4.01
N ALA A 75 6.12 11.72 -3.15
CA ALA A 75 6.45 11.99 -1.75
C ALA A 75 7.78 12.78 -1.56
N MET A 76 8.70 12.73 -2.53
CA MET A 76 9.98 13.46 -2.46
C MET A 76 9.89 14.92 -2.92
N GLY A 77 8.74 15.35 -3.44
CA GLY A 77 8.47 16.73 -3.85
C GLY A 77 8.82 16.99 -5.32
N ASP A 78 7.84 17.45 -6.08
CA ASP A 78 8.09 18.35 -7.21
C ASP A 78 8.71 19.64 -6.63
N GLU A 79 9.92 19.99 -7.07
CA GLU A 79 10.51 21.33 -6.83
C GLU A 79 9.79 22.43 -7.60
#